data_AF-A0A3N2NB51-F1
#
_entry.id   AF-A0A3N2NB51-F1
#
_cell.length_a   1.000
_cell.length_b   1.000
_cell.length_c   1.000
_cell.angle_alpha   90.00
_cell.angle_beta   90.00
_cell.angle_gamma   90.00
#
_symmetry.space_group_name_H-M   'P 1'
#
loop_
_entity.id
_entity.type
_entity.pdbx_description
1 polymer ?
#
loop_
_entity_poly.entity_id
_entity_poly.type
_entity_poly.pdbx_seq_one_letter_code
_entity_poly.pdbx_strand_id
1 'polypeptide(L)'
;MKTKFDIEIKDSENICGGYLLTTEPMTKRQVVLFIKGLGSELIKNNRNIDRLSYTAWETDNEDFENAEFVGVIVTRSGRGVRVTTY
;
A
#
# COMPACT_ATOMS: atom_id res chain seq x y z
N MET A 1 -1.68 18.15 -2.80
CA MET A 1 -0.86 17.03 -2.27
C MET A 1 -1.23 15.76 -3.02
N LYS A 2 -0.25 15.02 -3.52
CA LYS A 2 -0.48 13.78 -4.28
C LYS A 2 0.11 12.62 -3.48
N THR A 3 -0.68 11.57 -3.26
CA THR A 3 -0.17 10.32 -2.69
C THR A 3 -0.06 9.29 -3.82
N LYS A 4 1.17 8.96 -4.21
CA LYS A 4 1.40 7.82 -5.10
C LYS A 4 1.49 6.57 -4.24
N PHE A 5 0.95 5.45 -4.72
CA PHE A 5 1.17 4.16 -4.08
C PHE A 5 1.47 3.09 -5.13
N ASP A 6 2.41 2.21 -4.80
CA ASP A 6 2.70 1.03 -5.60
C ASP A 6 2.34 -0.22 -4.79
N ILE A 7 1.71 -1.20 -5.46
CA ILE A 7 1.34 -2.50 -4.88
C ILE A 7 2.12 -3.58 -5.62
N GLU A 8 3.01 -4.24 -4.90
CA GLU A 8 3.74 -5.41 -5.39
C GLU A 8 3.06 -6.68 -4.88
N ILE A 9 2.64 -7.56 -5.79
CA ILE A 9 2.07 -8.86 -5.46
C ILE A 9 3.18 -9.89 -5.58
N LYS A 10 3.69 -10.41 -4.45
CA LYS A 10 4.93 -11.20 -4.41
C LYS A 10 4.87 -12.47 -5.27
N ASP A 11 3.69 -13.06 -5.43
CA ASP A 11 3.47 -14.29 -6.18
C ASP A 11 3.22 -14.03 -7.68
N SER A 12 3.49 -12.81 -8.15
CA SER A 12 3.40 -12.43 -9.55
C SER A 12 4.54 -11.49 -9.95
N GLU A 13 4.91 -11.50 -11.22
CA GLU A 13 5.81 -10.47 -11.79
C GLU A 13 5.12 -9.11 -11.97
N ASN A 14 3.82 -9.01 -11.62
CA ASN A 14 3.02 -7.82 -11.83
C ASN A 14 3.11 -6.87 -10.63
N ILE A 15 3.57 -5.65 -10.89
CA ILE A 15 3.44 -4.51 -9.99
C ILE A 15 2.20 -3.72 -10.41
N CYS A 16 1.20 -3.65 -9.53
CA CYS A 16 0.00 -2.85 -9.70
C CYS A 16 0.22 -1.49 -9.05
N GLY A 17 0.55 -0.47 -9.84
CA GLY A 17 0.70 0.91 -9.37
C GLY A 17 -0.62 1.70 -9.44
N GLY A 18 -0.78 2.68 -8.56
CA GLY A 18 -1.94 3.58 -8.56
C GLY A 18 -1.64 4.95 -7.97
N TYR A 19 -2.55 5.90 -8.21
CA TYR A 19 -2.50 7.22 -7.60
C TYR A 19 -3.74 7.44 -6.77
N LEU A 20 -3.57 7.91 -5.54
CA LEU A 20 -4.66 8.41 -4.72
C LEU A 20 -4.62 9.93 -4.80
N LEU A 21 -5.59 10.51 -5.50
CA LEU A 21 -5.83 11.96 -5.48
C LEU A 21 -6.74 12.26 -4.30
N THR A 22 -6.17 12.77 -3.22
CA THR A 22 -6.96 13.27 -2.08
C THR A 22 -7.02 14.80 -2.15
N THR A 23 -8.19 15.35 -1.84
CA THR A 23 -8.39 16.80 -1.74
C THR A 23 -7.76 17.37 -0.46
N GLU A 24 -7.52 16.52 0.55
CA GLU A 24 -6.92 16.87 1.83
C GLU A 24 -5.65 16.04 2.09
N PRO A 25 -4.66 16.62 2.81
CA PRO A 25 -3.51 15.88 3.30
C PRO A 25 -3.88 14.67 4.17
N MET A 26 -3.35 13.50 3.83
CA MET A 26 -3.45 12.31 4.68
C MET A 26 -2.17 12.16 5.48
N THR A 27 -2.27 12.15 6.80
CA THR A 27 -1.15 11.76 7.66
C THR A 27 -0.62 10.37 7.27
N LYS A 28 0.68 10.12 7.49
CA LYS A 28 1.29 8.77 7.34
C LYS A 28 0.44 7.65 7.96
N ARG A 29 -0.16 7.90 9.14
CA ARG A 29 -1.05 6.95 9.81
C ARG A 29 -2.31 6.64 9.01
N GLN A 30 -2.94 7.65 8.41
CA GLN A 30 -4.13 7.48 7.57
C GLN A 30 -3.77 6.70 6.29
N VAL A 31 -2.61 6.99 5.68
CA VAL A 31 -2.11 6.25 4.51
C VAL A 31 -1.94 4.77 4.84
N VAL A 32 -1.30 4.45 5.97
CA VAL A 32 -1.16 3.06 6.46
C VAL A 32 -2.51 2.38 6.67
N LEU A 33 -3.48 3.06 7.28
CA LEU A 33 -4.81 2.48 7.53
C LEU A 33 -5.56 2.21 6.23
N PHE A 34 -5.49 3.14 5.27
CA PHE A 34 -6.11 2.98 3.95
C PHE A 34 -5.51 1.78 3.20
N ILE A 35 -4.17 1.74 3.10
CA ILE A 35 -3.42 0.67 2.45
C ILE A 35 -3.69 -0.69 3.11
N LYS A 36 -3.70 -0.72 4.45
CA LYS A 36 -4.03 -1.92 5.21
C LYS A 36 -5.42 -2.44 4.86
N GLY A 37 -6.41 -1.56 4.71
CA GLY A 37 -7.76 -1.90 4.29
C GLY A 37 -7.75 -2.55 2.91
N LEU A 38 -7.15 -1.86 1.94
CA LEU A 38 -7.08 -2.31 0.55
C LEU A 38 -6.36 -3.66 0.41
N GLY A 39 -5.20 -3.83 1.05
CA GLY A 39 -4.45 -5.09 1.02
C GLY A 39 -5.15 -6.23 1.74
N SER A 40 -5.87 -5.94 2.83
CA SER A 40 -6.67 -6.95 3.49
C SER A 40 -7.82 -7.42 2.61
N GLU A 41 -8.49 -6.53 1.88
CA GLU A 41 -9.55 -6.90 0.94
C GLU A 41 -9.02 -7.69 -0.26
N LEU A 42 -7.90 -7.25 -0.84
CA LEU A 42 -7.26 -7.95 -1.97
C LEU A 42 -6.86 -9.39 -1.61
N ILE A 43 -6.22 -9.61 -0.46
CA ILE A 43 -5.86 -10.97 -0.01
C ILE A 43 -7.11 -11.79 0.33
N LYS A 44 -8.15 -11.19 0.95
CA LYS A 44 -9.39 -11.93 1.25
C LYS A 44 -10.09 -12.42 -0.01
N ASN A 45 -10.14 -11.58 -1.05
CA ASN A 45 -10.83 -11.89 -2.30
C ASN A 45 -10.01 -12.74 -3.28
N ASN A 46 -8.67 -12.74 -3.16
CA ASN A 46 -7.79 -13.51 -4.04
C ASN A 46 -6.99 -14.54 -3.25
N ARG A 47 -7.43 -15.80 -3.29
CA ARG A 47 -6.78 -16.92 -2.56
C ARG A 47 -5.36 -17.24 -3.02
N ASN A 48 -5.01 -16.86 -4.23
CA ASN A 48 -3.69 -17.12 -4.83
C ASN A 48 -2.63 -16.09 -4.41
N ILE A 49 -3.03 -15.06 -3.64
CA ILE A 49 -2.11 -14.06 -3.12
C ILE A 49 -1.83 -14.39 -1.66
N ASP A 50 -0.58 -14.67 -1.35
CA ASP A 50 -0.11 -14.91 0.01
C ASP A 50 0.59 -13.69 0.62
N ARG A 51 1.15 -12.82 -0.23
CA ARG A 51 1.81 -11.60 0.22
C ARG A 51 1.67 -10.43 -0.76
N LEU A 52 1.40 -9.26 -0.18
CA LEU A 52 1.41 -7.96 -0.84
C LEU A 52 2.42 -7.06 -0.14
N SER A 53 3.15 -6.26 -0.92
CA SER A 53 3.93 -5.13 -0.43
C SER A 53 3.32 -3.84 -0.96
N TYR A 54 3.21 -2.84 -0.11
CA TYR A 54 2.73 -1.52 -0.46
C TYR A 54 3.79 -0.50 -0.12
N THR A 55 4.00 0.43 -1.02
CA THR A 55 4.83 1.60 -0.78
C THR A 55 4.03 2.82 -1.15
N ALA A 56 3.94 3.81 -0.28
CA ALA A 56 3.27 5.06 -0.58
C ALA A 56 4.16 6.24 -0.28
N TRP A 57 4.12 7.21 -1.20
CA TRP A 57 4.90 8.45 -1.16
C TRP A 57 3.95 9.63 -1.10
N GLU A 58 4.21 10.52 -0.16
CA GLU A 58 3.47 11.77 0.01
C GLU A 58 4.33 12.93 -0.48
N THR A 59 3.79 13.73 -1.39
CA THR A 59 4.48 14.93 -1.86
C THR A 59 3.49 16.07 -2.13
N ASP A 60 3.94 17.28 -1.83
CA ASP A 60 3.22 18.52 -2.12
C ASP A 60 3.35 18.93 -3.60
N ASN A 61 4.32 18.36 -4.33
CA ASN A 61 4.61 18.63 -5.74
C ASN A 61 4.68 17.31 -6.55
N GLU A 62 5.33 17.31 -7.71
CA GLU A 62 5.54 16.08 -8.52
C GLU A 62 6.90 15.42 -8.28
N ASP A 63 7.65 15.88 -7.28
CA ASP A 63 8.92 15.28 -6.87
C ASP A 63 8.65 14.12 -5.91
N PHE A 64 8.57 12.92 -6.48
CA PHE A 64 8.48 11.66 -5.74
C PHE A 64 9.85 11.06 -5.43
N GLU A 65 10.94 11.58 -6.00
CA GLU A 65 12.29 11.03 -5.80
C GLU A 65 12.80 11.31 -4.39
N ASN A 66 12.41 12.45 -3.81
CA ASN A 66 12.79 12.87 -2.46
C ASN A 66 11.67 12.72 -1.43
N ALA A 67 10.53 12.13 -1.81
CA ALA A 67 9.39 11.99 -0.94
C ALA A 67 9.65 10.96 0.17
N GLU A 68 9.32 11.30 1.42
CA GLU A 68 9.25 10.30 2.48
C GLU A 68 8.18 9.26 2.10
N PHE A 69 8.50 7.99 2.33
CA PHE A 69 7.58 6.90 2.03
C PHE A 69 7.24 6.09 3.26
N VAL A 70 6.13 5.35 3.16
CA VAL A 70 5.75 4.34 4.14
C VAL A 70 5.59 3.00 3.44
N GLY A 71 6.26 1.97 3.98
CA GLY A 71 6.16 0.60 3.52
C GLY A 71 5.16 -0.20 4.37
N VAL A 72 4.30 -0.99 3.73
CA VAL A 72 3.39 -1.92 4.40
C VAL A 72 3.41 -3.28 3.72
N ILE A 73 3.77 -4.32 4.47
CA ILE A 73 3.64 -5.71 4.03
C ILE A 73 2.38 -6.30 4.63
N VAL A 74 1.55 -6.87 3.76
CA VAL A 74 0.33 -7.58 4.12
C VAL A 74 0.51 -9.05 3.73
N THR A 75 0.36 -9.96 4.69
CA THR A 75 0.53 -11.40 4.47
C THR A 75 -0.69 -12.18 4.93
N ARG A 76 -1.06 -13.20 4.17
CA ARG A 76 -2.00 -14.22 4.63
C ARG A 76 -1.42 -14.94 5.84
N SER A 77 -2.25 -15.19 6.84
CA SER A 77 -1.94 -16.03 7.99
C SER A 77 -3.07 -17.04 8.18
N GLY A 78 -2.81 -18.18 8.82
CA GLY A 78 -3.83 -19.20 9.07
C GLY A 78 -5.05 -18.70 9.87
N ARG A 79 -4.99 -17.51 10.48
CA ARG A 79 -6.10 -16.87 11.21
C ARG A 79 -6.66 -15.61 10.53
N GLY A 80 -6.19 -15.24 9.34
CA GLY A 80 -6.62 -14.02 8.65
C GLY A 80 -5.45 -13.28 7.98
N VAL A 81 -5.29 -11.99 8.27
CA VAL A 81 -4.28 -11.13 7.64
C VAL A 81 -3.33 -10.54 8.68
N ARG A 82 -2.03 -10.61 8.43
CA ARG A 82 -0.98 -9.94 9.23
C ARG A 82 -0.43 -8.74 8.45
N VAL A 83 -0.20 -7.63 9.16
CA VAL A 83 0.27 -6.37 8.59
C VAL A 83 1.54 -5.94 9.31
N THR A 84 2.57 -5.57 8.56
CA THR A 84 3.86 -5.08 9.06
C THR A 84 4.18 -3.76 8.38
N THR A 85 4.58 -2.74 9.13
CA THR A 85 4.93 -1.40 8.61
C THR A 85 6.41 -1.13 8.80
N TYR A 86 7.07 -0.44 7.87
CA TYR A 86 8.47 -0.02 7.96
C TYR A 86 8.74 1.29 7.21
#